data_AF-A0AAV5ULL7-F1
#
_entry.id   AF-A0AAV5ULL7-F1
#
_cell.length_a   1.000
_cell.length_b   1.000
_cell.length_c   1.000
_cell.angle_alpha   90.00
_cell.angle_beta   90.00
_cell.angle_gamma   90.00
#
_symmetry.space_group_name_H-M   'P 1'
#
loop_
_entity.id
_entity.type
_entity.pdbx_description
1 polymer ?
#
loop_
_entity_poly.entity_id
_entity_poly.type
_entity_poly.pdbx_seq_one_letter_code
_entity_poly.pdbx_strand_id
1 'polypeptide(L)'
;EMPNHNVGECVATETGFVSDQWVNFDCSTSSLPFMCARDQASIPARHQASGCPLIKEFASGDDVHSLSFPHPPEAGSCDYLLIGRVDTRDITLSISTFDVNKCCDLLHLRPRWQQHRTDHRLSGSFASGTQITINSYSVRHHWNSTSGANVRGWQINMEAH
;
A
#
# COMPACT_ATOMS: atom_id res chain seq x y z
N GLU A 1 1.34 3.78 33.03
CA GLU A 1 0.49 2.76 32.36
C GLU A 1 0.28 3.18 30.92
N MET A 2 -0.03 2.24 30.01
CA MET A 2 -0.39 2.61 28.65
C MET A 2 -1.80 3.23 28.61
N PRO A 3 -2.08 4.14 27.66
CA PRO A 3 -3.39 4.78 27.51
C PRO A 3 -4.52 3.75 27.38
N ASN A 4 -5.69 4.09 27.91
CA ASN A 4 -6.83 3.19 28.01
C ASN A 4 -8.08 3.94 27.58
N HIS A 5 -8.75 3.41 26.55
CA HIS A 5 -9.99 3.97 25.99
C HIS A 5 -11.12 4.14 27.03
N ASN A 6 -11.06 3.45 28.17
CA ASN A 6 -12.03 3.60 29.26
C ASN A 6 -11.75 4.81 30.17
N VAL A 7 -10.61 5.48 30.03
CA VAL A 7 -10.13 6.55 30.92
C VAL A 7 -10.10 7.91 30.21
N GLY A 8 -10.03 7.95 28.88
CA GLY A 8 -10.12 9.18 28.10
C GLY A 8 -10.24 8.90 26.60
N GLU A 9 -10.75 9.88 25.86
CA GLU A 9 -10.95 9.78 24.40
C GLU A 9 -9.67 10.08 23.61
N CYS A 10 -8.68 10.69 24.27
CA CYS A 10 -7.45 11.14 23.64
C CYS A 10 -6.22 10.77 24.44
N VAL A 11 -5.08 10.81 23.75
CA VAL A 11 -3.77 10.53 24.32
C VAL A 11 -2.82 11.67 23.99
N ALA A 12 -2.05 12.12 24.97
CA ALA A 12 -0.96 13.06 24.78
C ALA A 12 0.35 12.51 25.36
N THR A 13 1.48 12.98 24.85
CA THR A 13 2.77 12.80 25.51
C THR A 13 2.93 13.89 26.57
N GLU A 14 3.15 13.48 27.83
CA GLU A 14 3.48 14.43 28.89
C GLU A 14 4.86 15.03 28.62
N THR A 15 4.94 16.36 28.52
CA THR A 15 6.19 17.11 28.26
C THR A 15 6.76 17.78 29.51
N GLY A 16 6.13 17.53 30.66
CA GLY A 16 6.49 18.10 31.96
C GLY A 16 7.60 17.33 32.68
N PHE A 17 7.37 16.94 33.93
CA PHE A 17 8.39 16.37 34.82
C PHE A 17 8.86 14.97 34.43
N VAL A 18 8.05 14.23 33.67
CA VAL A 18 8.38 12.90 33.15
C VAL A 18 8.09 12.90 31.66
N SER A 19 9.05 13.38 30.87
CA SER A 19 8.96 13.33 29.41
C SER A 19 8.80 11.88 28.93
N ASP A 20 8.07 11.69 27.84
CA ASP A 20 7.89 10.42 27.12
C ASP A 20 6.85 9.43 27.68
N GLN A 21 6.01 9.86 28.63
CA GLN A 21 4.85 9.06 29.04
C GLN A 21 3.61 9.42 28.22
N TRP A 22 2.99 8.41 27.62
CA TRP A 22 1.67 8.54 27.01
C TRP A 22 0.61 8.49 28.11
N VAL A 23 -0.18 9.56 28.23
CA VAL A 23 -1.23 9.71 29.24
C VAL A 23 -2.59 9.92 28.58
N ASN A 24 -3.65 9.44 29.23
CA ASN A 24 -5.02 9.76 28.79
C ASN A 24 -5.29 11.24 29.07
N PHE A 25 -5.99 11.89 28.15
CA PHE A 25 -6.30 13.30 28.23
C PHE A 25 -7.72 13.58 27.73
N ASP A 26 -8.38 14.57 28.32
CA ASP A 26 -9.72 15.00 27.92
C ASP A 26 -9.62 16.02 26.78
N CYS A 27 -9.98 15.57 25.57
CA CYS A 27 -9.97 16.40 24.37
C CYS A 27 -11.00 17.54 24.38
N SER A 28 -12.03 17.47 25.23
CA SER A 28 -13.11 18.47 25.25
C SER A 28 -12.71 19.77 25.95
N THR A 29 -11.72 19.73 26.83
CA THR A 29 -11.36 20.84 27.71
C THR A 29 -10.13 21.62 27.26
N SER A 30 -9.32 21.09 26.33
CA SER A 30 -8.06 21.72 25.93
C SER A 30 -7.76 21.53 24.44
N SER A 31 -7.51 22.63 23.73
CA SER A 31 -7.08 22.60 22.32
C SER A 31 -5.59 22.30 22.21
N LEU A 32 -5.23 21.03 22.28
CA LEU A 32 -3.85 20.58 22.02
C LEU A 32 -3.69 20.16 20.54
N PRO A 33 -2.48 20.23 19.97
CA PRO A 33 -2.21 19.62 18.68
C PRO A 33 -2.46 18.10 18.80
N PHE A 34 -3.33 17.57 17.94
CA PHE A 34 -3.70 16.15 17.94
C PHE A 34 -2.87 15.36 16.93
N MET A 35 -2.63 14.08 17.25
CA MET A 35 -2.10 13.09 16.32
C MET A 35 -3.23 12.15 15.92
N CYS A 36 -3.48 12.00 14.62
CA CYS A 36 -4.48 11.04 14.15
C CYS A 36 -3.90 9.63 14.22
N ALA A 37 -4.63 8.71 14.85
CA ALA A 37 -4.38 7.30 14.67
C ALA A 37 -4.71 6.93 13.21
N ARG A 38 -3.80 6.22 12.56
CA ARG A 38 -4.07 5.67 11.24
C ARG A 38 -4.87 4.39 11.43
N ASP A 39 -5.95 4.23 10.65
CA ASP A 39 -6.69 2.97 10.65
C ASP A 39 -5.74 1.80 10.43
N GLN A 40 -5.70 0.89 11.42
CA GLN A 40 -5.03 -0.38 11.28
C GLN A 40 -5.86 -1.22 10.29
N ALA A 41 -5.61 -1.04 9.00
CA ALA A 41 -6.04 -2.01 8.01
C ALA A 41 -5.57 -3.39 8.46
N SER A 42 -6.47 -4.38 8.41
CA SER A 42 -6.19 -5.75 8.85
C SER A 42 -4.90 -6.25 8.22
N ILE A 43 -3.88 -6.47 9.05
CA ILE A 43 -2.61 -7.07 8.63
C ILE A 43 -2.95 -8.47 8.09
N PRO A 44 -2.66 -8.80 6.83
CA PRO A 44 -2.89 -10.13 6.31
C PRO A 44 -2.18 -11.17 7.18
N ALA A 45 -2.85 -12.29 7.46
CA ALA A 45 -2.30 -13.37 8.28
C ALA A 45 -1.07 -14.06 7.65
N ARG A 46 -0.83 -13.84 6.35
CA ARG A 46 0.35 -14.34 5.65
C ARG A 46 1.28 -13.19 5.31
N HIS A 47 2.47 -13.23 5.90
CA HIS A 47 3.59 -12.39 5.50
C HIS A 47 4.19 -12.92 4.21
N GLN A 48 4.50 -12.01 3.29
CA GLN A 48 5.21 -12.38 2.09
C GLN A 48 6.71 -12.39 2.29
N ALA A 49 7.37 -13.28 1.56
CA ALA A 49 8.82 -13.41 1.62
C ALA A 49 9.50 -12.11 1.16
N SER A 50 10.69 -11.87 1.69
CA SER A 50 11.58 -10.84 1.15
C SER A 50 12.09 -11.24 -0.23
N GLY A 51 12.36 -10.25 -1.08
CA GLY A 51 12.80 -10.45 -2.46
C GLY A 51 11.68 -10.71 -3.47
N CYS A 52 12.01 -10.61 -4.77
CA CYS A 52 11.02 -10.76 -5.83
C CYS A 52 10.44 -12.17 -5.86
N PRO A 53 9.11 -12.34 -6.00
CA PRO A 53 8.51 -13.66 -6.14
C PRO A 53 9.08 -14.41 -7.35
N LEU A 54 9.19 -15.73 -7.19
CA LEU A 54 9.63 -16.63 -8.26
C LEU A 54 8.64 -16.65 -9.42
N ILE A 55 7.34 -16.58 -9.09
CA ILE A 55 6.26 -16.44 -10.07
C ILE A 55 6.16 -14.97 -10.45
N LYS A 56 6.34 -14.69 -11.74
CA LYS A 56 6.29 -13.33 -12.31
C LYS A 56 5.06 -13.09 -13.15
N GLU A 57 4.17 -14.09 -13.26
CA GLU A 57 2.96 -14.03 -14.07
C GLU A 57 1.75 -14.18 -13.16
N PHE A 58 0.81 -13.24 -13.26
CA PHE A 58 -0.41 -13.21 -12.47
C PHE A 58 -1.62 -13.18 -13.41
N ALA A 59 -2.66 -13.94 -13.04
CA ALA A 59 -3.90 -14.08 -13.79
C ALA A 59 -5.06 -13.37 -13.07
N SER A 60 -6.23 -13.37 -13.71
CA SER A 60 -7.47 -12.85 -13.11
C SER A 60 -7.77 -13.55 -11.77
N GLY A 61 -8.14 -12.77 -10.77
CA GLY A 61 -8.39 -13.20 -9.40
C GLY A 61 -7.15 -13.24 -8.51
N ASP A 62 -5.95 -13.10 -9.06
CA ASP A 62 -4.72 -13.13 -8.26
C ASP A 62 -4.51 -11.80 -7.51
N ASP A 63 -3.97 -11.94 -6.29
CA ASP A 63 -3.47 -10.82 -5.51
C ASP A 63 -1.98 -10.60 -5.79
N VAL A 64 -1.63 -9.37 -6.12
CA VAL A 64 -0.26 -8.92 -6.33
C VAL A 64 0.11 -7.95 -5.21
N HIS A 65 1.30 -8.10 -4.65
CA HIS A 65 1.73 -7.30 -3.51
C HIS A 65 3.20 -6.89 -3.61
N SER A 66 3.58 -5.89 -2.82
CA SER A 66 4.98 -5.51 -2.65
C SER A 66 5.79 -6.60 -1.95
N LEU A 67 7.11 -6.50 -2.06
CA LEU A 67 8.04 -7.32 -1.27
C LEU A 67 7.77 -7.13 0.21
N SER A 68 7.86 -8.20 0.99
CA SER A 68 7.72 -8.18 2.44
C SER A 68 6.37 -7.68 2.97
N PHE A 69 5.36 -7.44 2.11
CA PHE A 69 4.04 -6.95 2.53
C PHE A 69 3.46 -7.84 3.64
N PRO A 70 2.89 -7.26 4.72
CA PRO A 70 2.61 -5.84 4.98
C PRO A 70 3.74 -5.08 5.71
N HIS A 71 4.93 -5.66 5.83
CA HIS A 71 6.08 -4.94 6.36
C HIS A 71 6.62 -3.95 5.33
N PRO A 72 7.34 -2.90 5.79
CA PRO A 72 8.22 -2.09 4.97
C PRO A 72 8.84 -2.83 3.78
N PRO A 73 8.53 -2.44 2.53
CA PRO A 73 9.14 -3.08 1.38
C PRO A 73 10.64 -2.86 1.39
N GLU A 74 11.41 -3.91 1.18
CA GLU A 74 12.86 -3.77 1.02
C GLU A 74 13.20 -2.89 -0.20
N ALA A 75 14.39 -2.29 -0.19
CA ALA A 75 14.91 -1.61 -1.37
C ALA A 75 15.11 -2.65 -2.48
N GLY A 76 14.66 -2.34 -3.69
CA GLY A 76 14.75 -3.27 -4.81
C GLY A 76 13.77 -2.98 -5.92
N SER A 77 13.95 -3.69 -7.03
CA SER A 77 13.11 -3.57 -8.20
C SER A 77 12.67 -4.95 -8.69
N CYS A 78 11.38 -5.07 -9.01
CA CYS A 78 10.79 -6.29 -9.50
C CYS A 78 9.90 -6.03 -10.71
N ASP A 79 9.95 -6.95 -11.65
CA ASP A 79 9.10 -6.95 -12.83
C ASP A 79 8.14 -8.14 -12.78
N TYR A 80 6.87 -7.84 -12.98
CA TYR A 80 5.78 -8.78 -13.06
C TYR A 80 5.01 -8.55 -14.37
N LEU A 81 4.29 -9.58 -14.79
CA LEU A 81 3.44 -9.57 -15.95
C LEU A 81 2.03 -9.99 -15.51
N LEU A 82 1.09 -9.08 -15.70
CA LEU A 82 -0.32 -9.32 -15.47
C LEU A 82 -0.92 -9.77 -16.80
N ILE A 83 -1.52 -10.96 -16.83
CA ILE A 83 -1.96 -11.63 -18.06
C ILE A 83 -3.43 -12.00 -17.95
N GLY A 84 -4.23 -11.42 -18.84
CA GLY A 84 -5.58 -11.88 -19.13
C GLY A 84 -5.60 -13.04 -20.12
N ARG A 85 -6.79 -13.60 -20.33
CA ARG A 85 -7.01 -14.60 -21.39
C ARG A 85 -6.95 -13.95 -22.77
N VAL A 86 -6.99 -14.78 -23.82
CA VAL A 86 -6.88 -14.31 -25.21
C VAL A 86 -8.04 -13.37 -25.59
N ASP A 87 -9.20 -13.55 -24.98
CA ASP A 87 -10.40 -12.73 -25.17
C ASP A 87 -10.47 -11.48 -24.27
N THR A 88 -9.51 -11.30 -23.36
CA THR A 88 -9.44 -10.14 -22.48
C THR A 88 -9.23 -8.85 -23.27
N ARG A 89 -10.06 -7.86 -22.99
CA ARG A 89 -10.02 -6.51 -23.54
C ARG A 89 -9.31 -5.55 -22.59
N ASP A 90 -9.50 -5.73 -21.30
CA ASP A 90 -8.97 -4.85 -20.26
C ASP A 90 -8.65 -5.59 -18.96
N ILE A 91 -7.71 -5.04 -18.21
CA ILE A 91 -7.31 -5.49 -16.89
C ILE A 91 -7.65 -4.37 -15.90
N THR A 92 -8.46 -4.69 -14.90
CA THR A 92 -8.80 -3.81 -13.79
C THR A 92 -8.01 -4.20 -12.55
N LEU A 93 -7.35 -3.23 -11.95
CA LEU A 93 -6.55 -3.37 -10.73
C LEU A 93 -7.29 -2.68 -9.60
N SER A 94 -7.69 -3.45 -8.59
CA SER A 94 -8.35 -2.95 -7.38
C SER A 94 -7.35 -2.83 -6.24
N ILE A 95 -7.09 -1.60 -5.80
CA ILE A 95 -6.17 -1.33 -4.70
C ILE A 95 -6.85 -1.69 -3.38
N SER A 96 -6.34 -2.69 -2.66
CA SER A 96 -6.78 -2.96 -1.29
C SER A 96 -5.98 -2.12 -0.30
N THR A 97 -4.66 -2.05 -0.47
CA THR A 97 -3.74 -1.18 0.29
C THR A 97 -2.70 -0.61 -0.65
N PHE A 98 -2.43 0.69 -0.56
CA PHE A 98 -1.28 1.29 -1.23
C PHE A 98 -0.72 2.41 -0.37
N ASP A 99 0.46 2.17 0.17
CA ASP A 99 1.14 3.07 1.09
C ASP A 99 2.64 2.93 0.89
N VAL A 100 3.21 3.86 0.13
CA VAL A 100 4.62 3.85 -0.27
C VAL A 100 5.22 5.25 -0.20
N ASN A 101 6.54 5.38 -0.17
CA ASN A 101 7.16 6.69 -0.09
C ASN A 101 7.03 7.45 -1.41
N LYS A 102 6.27 8.55 -1.39
CA LYS A 102 5.95 9.35 -2.59
C LYS A 102 7.19 9.87 -3.34
N CYS A 103 8.29 10.12 -2.63
CA CYS A 103 9.49 10.71 -3.20
C CYS A 103 10.34 9.74 -4.04
N CYS A 104 10.27 8.43 -3.76
CA CYS A 104 11.30 7.50 -4.25
C CYS A 104 10.81 6.07 -4.51
N ASP A 105 9.59 5.72 -4.10
CA ASP A 105 8.97 4.46 -4.44
C ASP A 105 7.96 4.66 -5.58
N LEU A 106 8.02 3.80 -6.58
CA LEU A 106 7.22 3.93 -7.79
C LEU A 106 6.74 2.57 -8.29
N LEU A 107 5.43 2.48 -8.47
CA LEU A 107 4.81 1.41 -9.25
C LEU A 107 4.46 1.92 -10.65
N HIS A 108 5.02 1.27 -11.66
CA HIS A 108 4.84 1.62 -13.05
C HIS A 108 4.09 0.49 -13.78
N LEU A 109 2.91 0.82 -14.28
CA LEU A 109 2.05 -0.08 -15.03
C LEU A 109 2.08 0.32 -16.50
N ARG A 110 2.59 -0.58 -17.34
CA ARG A 110 2.76 -0.35 -18.78
C ARG A 110 2.00 -1.41 -19.58
N PRO A 111 1.02 -1.03 -20.41
CA PRO A 111 0.38 -1.98 -21.32
C PRO A 111 1.39 -2.50 -22.35
N ARG A 112 1.30 -3.79 -22.72
CA ARG A 112 2.24 -4.39 -23.68
C ARG A 112 2.02 -3.89 -25.11
N TRP A 113 0.79 -3.53 -25.47
CA TRP A 113 0.45 -3.06 -26.82
C TRP A 113 0.63 -1.53 -26.93
N GLN A 114 1.65 -1.11 -27.69
CA GLN A 114 2.31 0.20 -27.56
C GLN A 114 1.68 1.39 -28.29
N GLN A 115 0.70 1.23 -29.18
CA GLN A 115 0.50 2.31 -30.15
C GLN A 115 -0.07 3.61 -29.59
N HIS A 116 -0.96 3.63 -28.57
CA HIS A 116 -1.50 4.89 -28.02
C HIS A 116 -2.11 4.73 -26.61
N ARG A 117 -1.35 4.32 -25.58
CA ARG A 117 -1.92 4.21 -24.22
C ARG A 117 -1.06 4.83 -23.14
N THR A 118 -1.74 5.30 -22.10
CA THR A 118 -1.21 5.97 -20.92
C THR A 118 -0.47 5.00 -20.02
N ASP A 119 0.80 5.27 -19.76
CA ASP A 119 1.56 4.64 -18.68
C ASP A 119 1.01 5.15 -17.34
N HIS A 120 0.70 4.24 -16.41
CA HIS A 120 0.24 4.62 -15.08
C HIS A 120 1.39 4.54 -14.08
N ARG A 121 1.58 5.62 -13.32
CA ARG A 121 2.64 5.78 -12.33
C ARG A 121 2.02 6.07 -10.97
N LEU A 122 2.20 5.14 -10.02
CA LEU A 122 1.60 5.22 -8.70
C LEU A 122 2.70 5.37 -7.64
N SER A 123 2.56 6.36 -6.77
CA SER A 123 3.40 6.59 -5.59
C SER A 123 2.60 7.30 -4.49
N GLY A 124 3.09 7.25 -3.25
CA GLY A 124 2.37 7.82 -2.10
C GLY A 124 1.30 6.86 -1.56
N SER A 125 0.12 7.40 -1.27
CA SER A 125 -1.00 6.62 -0.73
C SER A 125 -2.25 6.73 -1.59
N PHE A 126 -2.98 5.63 -1.70
CA PHE A 126 -4.28 5.58 -2.37
C PHE A 126 -5.31 4.97 -1.43
N ALA A 127 -6.57 5.40 -1.57
CA ALA A 127 -7.68 4.88 -0.80
C ALA A 127 -7.96 3.42 -1.20
N SER A 128 -8.35 2.60 -0.22
CA SER A 128 -8.85 1.24 -0.49
C SER A 128 -10.07 1.30 -1.41
N GLY A 129 -10.16 0.37 -2.36
CA GLY A 129 -11.20 0.34 -3.39
C GLY A 129 -10.91 1.23 -4.60
N THR A 130 -9.78 1.95 -4.64
CA THR A 130 -9.37 2.67 -5.86
C THR A 130 -9.16 1.67 -7.00
N GLN A 131 -9.79 1.90 -8.14
CA GLN A 131 -9.68 1.05 -9.33
C GLN A 131 -8.87 1.73 -10.43
N ILE A 132 -8.04 0.95 -11.11
CA ILE A 132 -7.27 1.38 -12.28
C ILE A 132 -7.54 0.38 -13.40
N THR A 133 -8.20 0.83 -14.46
CA THR A 133 -8.49 0.00 -15.64
C THR A 133 -7.50 0.30 -16.76
N ILE A 134 -6.88 -0.74 -17.28
CA ILE A 134 -5.90 -0.68 -18.37
C ILE A 134 -6.41 -1.53 -19.52
N ASN A 135 -6.66 -0.90 -20.65
CA ASN A 135 -7.24 -1.54 -21.84
C ASN A 135 -6.20 -2.37 -22.62
N SER A 136 -5.73 -3.44 -22.00
CA SER A 136 -4.80 -4.41 -22.59
C SER A 136 -5.01 -5.78 -21.97
N TYR A 137 -4.85 -6.84 -22.77
CA TYR A 137 -4.82 -8.20 -22.27
C TYR A 137 -3.55 -8.54 -21.48
N SER A 138 -2.52 -7.67 -21.53
CA SER A 138 -1.31 -7.84 -20.72
C SER A 138 -0.68 -6.51 -20.29
N VAL A 139 -0.30 -6.45 -19.02
CA VAL A 139 0.31 -5.27 -18.40
C VAL A 139 1.62 -5.66 -17.74
N ARG A 140 2.70 -4.99 -18.12
CA ARG A 140 3.96 -5.06 -17.39
C ARG A 140 3.84 -4.20 -16.15
N HIS A 141 4.12 -4.82 -15.02
CA HIS A 141 4.01 -4.24 -13.71
C HIS A 141 5.41 -4.17 -13.11
N HIS A 142 5.96 -2.95 -13.03
CA HIS A 142 7.32 -2.71 -12.59
C HIS A 142 7.31 -1.95 -11.27
N TRP A 143 7.76 -2.61 -10.21
CA TRP A 143 7.95 -2.01 -8.90
C TRP A 143 9.40 -1.59 -8.72
N ASN A 144 9.60 -0.40 -8.16
CA ASN A 144 10.90 0.09 -7.76
C ASN A 144 10.78 0.82 -6.42
N SER A 145 11.45 0.28 -5.40
CA SER A 145 11.53 0.81 -4.05
C SER A 145 12.95 1.25 -3.75
N THR A 146 13.11 2.51 -3.31
CA THR A 146 14.40 2.98 -2.80
C THR A 146 14.53 2.71 -1.31
N SER A 147 13.42 2.81 -0.56
CA SER A 147 13.36 2.47 0.87
C SER A 147 11.90 2.29 1.30
N GLY A 148 11.54 1.16 1.92
CA GLY A 148 10.21 0.99 2.52
C GLY A 148 10.06 1.49 3.95
N ALA A 149 10.98 2.32 4.44
CA ALA A 149 10.91 2.81 5.82
C ALA A 149 9.55 3.50 6.09
N ASN A 150 8.93 3.14 7.22
CA ASN A 150 7.67 3.71 7.74
C ASN A 150 6.43 3.59 6.85
N VAL A 151 6.43 2.68 5.87
CA VAL A 151 5.28 2.41 5.00
C VAL A 151 4.96 0.93 4.97
N ARG A 152 3.73 0.56 4.57
CA ARG A 152 3.28 -0.84 4.54
C ARG A 152 3.48 -1.54 3.20
N GLY A 153 3.79 -0.79 2.15
CA GLY A 153 3.82 -1.30 0.80
C GLY A 153 2.43 -1.31 0.16
N TRP A 154 2.20 -2.25 -0.74
CA TRP A 154 0.96 -2.31 -1.51
C TRP A 154 0.45 -3.73 -1.70
N GLN A 155 -0.86 -3.84 -1.86
CA GLN A 155 -1.59 -5.04 -2.26
C GLN A 155 -2.70 -4.60 -3.23
N ILE A 156 -2.75 -5.29 -4.36
CA ILE A 156 -3.61 -4.99 -5.50
C ILE A 156 -4.19 -6.31 -5.98
N ASN A 157 -5.51 -6.37 -6.11
CA ASN A 157 -6.18 -7.49 -6.75
C ASN A 157 -6.34 -7.23 -8.25
N MET A 158 -6.09 -8.24 -9.07
CA MET A 158 -6.20 -8.17 -10.52
C MET A 158 -7.47 -8.87 -11.01
N GLU A 159 -8.24 -8.20 -11.87
CA GLU A 159 -9.31 -8.81 -12.66
C GLU A 159 -9.14 -8.52 -14.14
N ALA A 160 -9.41 -9.51 -14.99
CA ALA A 160 -9.33 -9.42 -16.44
C ALA A 160 -10.72 -9.63 -17.06
N HIS A 161 -11.13 -8.73 -17.96
CA HIS A 161 -12.45 -8.71 -18.59
C HIS A 161 -12.36 -8.81 -20.11
#